data_AF-A0AAV2ME53-F1
#
_entry.id   AF-A0AAV2ME53-F1
#
_cell.length_a   1.000
_cell.length_b   1.000
_cell.length_c   1.000
_cell.angle_alpha   90.00
_cell.angle_beta   90.00
_cell.angle_gamma   90.00
#
_symmetry.space_group_name_H-M   'P 1'
#
loop_
_entity.id
_entity.type
_entity.pdbx_description
1 polymer ?
#
loop_
_entity_poly.entity_id
_entity_poly.type
_entity_poly.pdbx_seq_one_letter_code
_entity_poly.pdbx_strand_id
1 'polypeptide(L)'
;MASFASVTQLAYSSLVDRWDPLDPALGLEPLSVRRNTPCLWVLLSTVPLDRGMLGYQRPGHHCDLWGGVASEHKPGSRKRRGGGARAHRENRPQIS
;
A
#
# COMPACT_ATOMS: atom_id res chain seq x y z
N MET A 1 -19.56 -13.66 -3.42
CA MET A 1 -18.77 -12.49 -3.88
C MET A 1 -17.48 -13.00 -4.50
N ALA A 2 -17.16 -12.57 -5.73
CA ALA A 2 -15.88 -12.91 -6.35
C ALA A 2 -14.76 -12.11 -5.67
N SER A 3 -13.66 -12.78 -5.35
CA SER A 3 -12.49 -12.16 -4.72
C SER A 3 -11.34 -12.11 -5.73
N PHE A 4 -10.88 -10.90 -6.09
CA PHE A 4 -9.82 -10.71 -7.09
C PHE A 4 -8.46 -10.51 -6.43
N ALA A 5 -7.42 -11.15 -6.97
CA ALA A 5 -6.05 -10.83 -6.62
C ALA A 5 -5.57 -9.67 -7.50
N SER A 6 -4.63 -8.86 -6.99
CA SER A 6 -4.05 -7.79 -7.77
C SER A 6 -2.53 -7.78 -7.70
N VAL A 7 -1.90 -7.17 -8.71
CA VAL A 7 -0.47 -6.87 -8.73
C VAL A 7 -0.30 -5.42 -9.17
N THR A 8 0.43 -4.64 -8.39
CA THR A 8 0.71 -3.23 -8.69
C THR A 8 2.17 -3.07 -9.08
N GLN A 9 2.43 -2.43 -10.22
CA GLN A 9 3.77 -2.11 -10.70
C GLN A 9 3.91 -0.60 -10.90
N LEU A 10 5.07 -0.08 -10.52
CA LEU A 10 5.46 1.31 -10.77
C LEU A 10 6.38 1.36 -11.98
N ALA A 11 6.16 2.34 -12.83
CA ALA A 11 6.97 2.61 -14.01
C ALA A 11 7.13 4.11 -14.22
N TYR A 12 7.96 4.49 -15.18
CA TYR A 12 7.96 5.84 -15.75
C TYR A 12 7.61 5.74 -17.22
N SER A 13 6.74 6.64 -17.68
CA SER A 13 6.47 6.84 -19.11
C SER A 13 7.08 8.15 -19.57
N SER A 14 7.72 8.13 -20.74
CA SER A 14 8.27 9.33 -21.38
C SER A 14 7.18 9.97 -22.22
N LEU A 15 6.81 11.20 -21.89
CA LEU A 15 5.87 12.02 -22.64
C LEU A 15 6.62 13.17 -23.31
N VAL A 16 6.12 13.61 -24.47
CA VAL A 16 6.57 14.82 -25.14
C VAL A 16 5.38 15.78 -25.18
N ASP A 17 5.51 16.89 -24.47
CA ASP A 17 4.55 17.99 -24.53
C ASP A 17 5.02 19.01 -25.56
N ARG A 18 4.14 19.36 -26.49
CA ARG A 18 4.37 20.41 -27.48
C ARG A 18 3.56 21.63 -27.09
N TRP A 19 4.21 22.78 -27.08
CA TRP A 19 3.64 24.07 -26.72
C TRP A 19 3.81 25.00 -27.91
N ASP A 20 2.71 25.30 -28.60
CA ASP A 20 2.73 26.28 -29.67
C ASP A 20 2.55 27.70 -29.09
N PRO A 21 3.14 28.75 -29.68
CA PRO A 21 2.97 30.12 -29.21
C PRO A 21 1.51 30.58 -29.32
N LEU A 22 1.07 31.38 -28.35
CA LEU A 22 -0.30 31.91 -28.34
C LEU A 22 -0.56 32.91 -29.49
N ASP A 23 0.43 33.75 -29.79
CA ASP A 23 0.40 34.68 -30.91
C ASP A 23 1.52 34.35 -31.92
N PRO A 24 1.17 33.82 -33.11
CA PRO A 24 2.15 33.52 -34.16
C PRO A 24 2.89 34.75 -34.70
N ALA A 25 2.32 35.96 -34.56
CA ALA A 25 2.91 37.20 -35.08
C ALA A 25 4.14 37.67 -34.29
N LEU A 26 4.35 37.12 -33.10
CA LEU A 26 5.52 37.41 -32.27
C LEU A 26 6.80 36.71 -32.77
N GLY A 27 6.71 35.85 -33.80
CA GLY A 27 7.87 35.15 -34.35
C GLY A 27 8.52 34.16 -33.37
N LEU A 28 7.75 33.69 -32.37
CA LEU A 28 8.22 32.72 -31.40
C LEU A 28 8.18 31.31 -31.98
N GLU A 29 9.12 30.48 -31.57
CA GLU A 29 9.19 29.07 -31.98
C GLU A 29 8.40 28.17 -31.01
N PRO A 30 7.74 27.10 -31.50
CA PRO A 30 7.14 26.08 -30.65
C PRO A 30 8.16 25.40 -29.74
N LEU A 31 7.76 25.15 -28.49
CA LEU A 31 8.59 24.48 -27.49
C LEU A 31 8.18 23.01 -27.34
N SER A 32 9.15 22.10 -27.43
CA SER A 32 8.95 20.69 -27.13
C SER A 32 9.68 20.30 -25.85
N VAL A 33 8.93 19.80 -24.86
CA VAL A 33 9.48 19.36 -23.57
C VAL A 33 9.27 17.86 -23.41
N ARG A 34 10.35 17.14 -23.13
CA ARG A 34 10.28 15.72 -22.80
C ARG A 34 10.30 15.54 -21.28
N ARG A 35 9.32 14.83 -20.72
CA ARG A 35 9.25 14.53 -19.29
C ARG A 35 9.02 13.05 -19.02
N ASN A 36 9.64 12.56 -17.95
CA ASN A 36 9.37 11.23 -17.41
C ASN A 36 8.29 11.35 -16.33
N THR A 37 7.11 10.79 -16.62
CA THR A 37 5.95 10.84 -15.72
C THR A 37 5.84 9.50 -14.98
N PRO A 38 5.70 9.49 -13.64
CA PRO A 38 5.47 8.25 -12.91
C PRO A 38 4.13 7.63 -13.32
N CYS A 39 4.10 6.32 -13.47
CA CYS A 39 2.94 5.55 -13.87
C CYS A 39 2.72 4.39 -12.89
N LEU A 40 1.46 4.04 -12.69
CA LEU A 40 1.06 2.92 -11.85
C LEU A 40 0.18 1.99 -12.70
N TRP A 41 0.54 0.72 -12.73
CA TRP A 41 -0.16 -0.34 -13.46
C TRP A 41 -0.76 -1.31 -12.46
N VAL A 42 -2.07 -1.58 -12.55
CA VAL A 42 -2.77 -2.54 -11.69
C VAL A 42 -3.33 -3.66 -12.55
N LEU A 43 -2.82 -4.87 -12.36
CA LEU A 43 -3.43 -6.09 -12.88
C LEU A 43 -4.47 -6.59 -11.86
N LEU A 44 -5.69 -6.85 -12.31
CA LEU A 44 -6.75 -7.51 -11.53
C LEU A 44 -7.07 -8.86 -12.16
N SER A 45 -7.10 -9.92 -11.35
CA SER A 45 -7.34 -11.28 -11.85
C SER A 45 -8.27 -12.08 -10.94
N THR A 46 -9.18 -12.84 -11.55
CA THR A 46 -9.97 -13.89 -10.88
C THR A 46 -9.18 -15.20 -10.73
N VAL A 47 -8.15 -15.40 -11.55
CA VAL A 47 -7.27 -16.56 -11.54
C VAL A 47 -6.15 -16.31 -10.53
N PRO A 48 -5.68 -17.35 -9.79
CA PRO A 48 -4.58 -17.21 -8.85
C PRO A 48 -3.33 -16.60 -9.51
N LEU A 49 -2.83 -15.52 -8.91
CA LEU A 49 -1.56 -14.91 -9.26
C LEU A 49 -0.45 -15.42 -8.33
N ASP A 50 0.78 -15.46 -8.80
CA ASP A 50 1.95 -15.78 -7.98
C ASP A 50 2.09 -14.77 -6.83
N ARG A 51 2.17 -15.29 -5.61
CA ARG A 51 2.29 -14.51 -4.38
C ARG A 51 3.70 -13.96 -4.16
N GLY A 52 4.69 -14.49 -4.87
CA GLY A 52 6.08 -14.01 -4.85
C GLY A 52 6.31 -12.75 -5.68
N MET A 53 5.36 -12.36 -6.55
CA MET A 53 5.50 -11.16 -7.36
C MET A 53 5.56 -9.89 -6.51
N LEU A 54 6.52 -9.02 -6.83
CA LEU A 54 6.57 -7.69 -6.24
C LEU A 54 5.26 -6.94 -6.53
N GLY A 55 4.67 -6.35 -5.51
CA GLY A 55 3.41 -5.63 -5.63
C GLY A 55 2.16 -6.52 -5.65
N TYR A 56 2.28 -7.84 -5.42
CA TYR A 56 1.14 -8.72 -5.20
C TYR A 56 0.31 -8.28 -3.99
N GLN A 57 -1.01 -8.25 -4.15
CA GLN A 57 -1.98 -7.98 -3.10
C GLN A 57 -3.07 -9.05 -3.12
N ARG A 58 -3.27 -9.67 -1.95
CA ARG A 58 -4.25 -10.74 -1.76
C ARG A 58 -5.68 -10.18 -1.87
N PRO A 59 -6.64 -10.95 -2.42
CA PRO A 59 -8.03 -10.55 -2.41
C PRO A 59 -8.54 -10.17 -1.02
N GLY A 60 -9.27 -9.05 -0.94
CA GLY A 60 -9.89 -8.55 0.30
C GLY A 60 -8.92 -7.93 1.30
N HIS A 61 -7.62 -7.91 1.02
CA HIS A 61 -6.63 -7.21 1.85
C HIS A 61 -6.45 -5.79 1.34
N HIS A 62 -6.94 -4.78 2.08
CA HIS A 62 -6.52 -3.39 1.89
C HIS A 62 -5.36 -3.10 2.85
N CYS A 63 -4.39 -2.32 2.41
CA CYS A 63 -3.28 -1.94 3.28
C CYS A 63 -3.76 -0.83 4.23
N ASP A 64 -3.66 -1.05 5.54
CA ASP A 64 -3.99 -0.07 6.58
C ASP A 64 -3.13 1.21 6.49
N LEU A 65 -2.08 1.21 5.67
CA LEU A 65 -1.24 2.38 5.37
C LEU A 65 -2.00 3.53 4.68
N TRP A 66 -3.14 3.25 4.05
CA TRP A 66 -4.07 4.27 3.53
C TRP A 66 -5.27 4.50 4.46
N GLY A 67 -5.27 3.87 5.65
CA GLY A 67 -6.38 3.72 6.60
C GLY A 67 -6.72 4.96 7.43
N GLY A 68 -6.74 6.14 6.80
CA GLY A 68 -7.19 7.38 7.44
C GLY A 68 -8.70 7.65 7.34
N VAL A 69 -9.47 6.93 6.52
CA VAL A 69 -10.88 7.31 6.24
C VAL A 69 -11.91 6.19 6.25
N ALA A 70 -11.56 4.95 6.61
CA ALA A 70 -12.56 3.90 6.79
C ALA A 70 -12.18 2.96 7.93
N SER A 71 -12.23 3.48 9.16
CA SER A 71 -12.34 2.62 10.34
C SER A 71 -13.78 2.11 10.39
N GLU A 72 -14.01 0.88 9.94
CA GLU A 72 -15.21 0.13 10.31
C GLU A 72 -14.84 -1.27 10.82
N HIS A 73 -14.89 -1.37 12.16
CA HIS A 73 -15.24 -2.54 12.98
C HIS A 73 -14.76 -3.93 12.52
N LYS A 74 -13.66 -4.42 13.13
CA LYS A 74 -13.48 -5.86 13.35
C LYS A 74 -13.99 -6.26 14.73
N PRO A 75 -15.04 -7.09 14.85
CA PRO A 75 -15.35 -7.75 16.10
C PRO A 75 -14.46 -9.00 16.26
N GLY A 76 -13.85 -9.16 17.43
CA GLY A 76 -13.45 -10.48 17.92
C GLY A 76 -11.95 -10.78 18.00
N SER A 77 -11.21 -10.07 18.84
CA SER A 77 -10.01 -10.65 19.46
C SER A 77 -10.44 -11.59 20.60
N ARG A 78 -10.50 -12.90 20.30
CA ARG A 78 -10.81 -13.94 21.28
C ARG A 78 -9.64 -14.07 22.27
N LYS A 79 -9.74 -13.36 23.40
CA LYS A 79 -8.84 -13.47 24.55
C LYS A 79 -8.88 -14.91 25.09
N ARG A 80 -7.85 -15.72 24.83
CA ARG A 80 -7.67 -17.01 25.50
C ARG A 80 -7.30 -16.74 26.97
N ARG A 81 -8.28 -16.86 27.87
CA ARG A 81 -8.08 -17.04 29.30
C ARG A 81 -7.78 -18.52 29.58
N GLY A 82 -6.82 -18.79 30.45
CA GLY A 82 -6.77 -20.02 31.24
C GLY A 82 -5.38 -20.65 31.38
N GLY A 83 -4.91 -20.80 32.62
CA GLY A 83 -3.84 -21.73 32.98
C GLY A 83 -2.82 -21.13 33.96
N GLY A 84 -3.11 -21.16 35.26
CA GLY A 84 -2.18 -20.69 36.28
C GLY A 84 -1.07 -21.69 36.64
N ALA A 85 0.06 -21.17 37.08
CA ALA A 85 0.98 -21.85 38.00
C ALA A 85 1.82 -20.79 38.73
N ARG A 86 1.85 -20.90 40.05
CA ARG A 86 2.46 -20.00 41.03
C ARG A 86 3.98 -20.19 41.09
N ALA A 87 4.72 -19.13 41.39
CA ALA A 87 5.85 -19.19 42.32
C ALA A 87 6.20 -17.77 42.79
N HIS A 88 5.46 -17.30 43.79
CA HIS A 88 5.88 -16.23 44.69
C HIS A 88 6.65 -16.91 45.84
N ARG A 89 7.94 -16.60 46.02
CA ARG A 89 8.58 -16.79 47.31
C ARG A 89 9.45 -15.57 47.64
N GLU A 90 8.96 -14.91 48.68
CA GLU A 90 9.32 -13.65 49.28
C GLU A 90 10.67 -13.71 50.00
N ASN A 91 11.46 -12.65 49.80
CA ASN A 91 12.63 -12.29 50.60
C ASN A 91 12.17 -11.85 52.00
N ARG A 92 12.73 -12.43 53.07
CA ARG A 92 12.73 -11.82 54.40
C ARG A 92 14.12 -11.93 55.05
N PRO A 93 14.65 -10.83 55.63
CA PRO A 93 15.91 -10.84 56.36
C PRO A 93 15.72 -11.36 57.79
N GLN A 94 16.77 -11.95 58.36
CA GLN A 94 16.85 -12.26 59.80
C GLN A 94 18.02 -11.48 60.38
N ILE A 95 17.69 -10.59 61.32
CA ILE A 95 18.60 -9.95 62.27
C ILE A 95 18.42 -10.70 63.59
N SER A 96 19.48 -11.33 64.09
CA SER A 96 20.00 -11.24 65.46
C SER A 96 21.18 -12.18 65.62
#